data_AF-A0A8J4XXF2-F1
#
_entry.id   AF-A0A8J4XXF2-F1
#
_cell.length_a   1.000
_cell.length_b   1.000
_cell.length_c   1.000
_cell.angle_alpha   90.00
_cell.angle_beta   90.00
_cell.angle_gamma   90.00
#
_symmetry.space_group_name_H-M   'P 1'
#
loop_
_entity.id
_entity.type
_entity.pdbx_description
1 polymer ?
#
loop_
_entity_poly.entity_id
_entity_poly.type
_entity_poly.pdbx_seq_one_letter_code
_entity_poly.pdbx_strand_id
1 'polypeptide(L)'
;MGDMEQLANLIVQQTTLSAQREERMVAMIERLLSPGGAGAASSDHRPATNDAPARLPGAATPAPFLTSSASLRDFAAWKIKFDGYMLLTCADNLPPKEQRAILLSLLDEDWTRVIRYALPVAEDTLAKEVVMAMEAHLRTQRNVLVDRHEFYSRIQEEGETFDDFLCSLKEIASFCDFCQHCFDTQLRDPRGVWCTRR
;
A
#
# COMPACT_ATOMS: atom_id res chain seq x y z
N MET A 1 -1.09 47.35 22.29
CA MET A 1 -0.52 46.29 23.15
C MET A 1 -1.58 45.28 23.60
N GLY A 2 -2.82 45.68 23.91
CA GLY A 2 -3.86 44.75 24.40
C GLY A 2 -4.36 43.68 23.41
N ASP A 3 -4.40 43.97 22.11
CA ASP A 3 -4.97 43.01 21.12
C ASP A 3 -4.09 41.77 20.90
N MET A 4 -2.77 41.90 21.04
CA MET A 4 -1.83 40.78 20.95
C MET A 4 -1.93 39.86 22.17
N GLU A 5 -2.16 40.41 23.36
CA GLU A 5 -2.37 39.63 24.58
C GLU A 5 -3.71 38.89 24.54
N GLN A 6 -4.75 39.51 23.98
CA GLN A 6 -6.05 38.85 23.77
C GLN A 6 -5.93 37.68 22.79
N LEU A 7 -5.17 37.84 21.69
CA LEU A 7 -4.94 36.76 20.74
C LEU A 7 -4.13 35.61 21.36
N ALA A 8 -3.10 35.92 22.15
CA ALA A 8 -2.31 34.91 22.86
C ALA A 8 -3.16 34.12 23.85
N ASN A 9 -4.02 34.79 24.62
CA ASN A 9 -4.95 34.14 25.55
C ASN A 9 -5.97 33.25 24.83
N LEU A 10 -6.47 33.68 23.66
CA LEU A 10 -7.40 32.88 22.86
C LEU A 10 -6.73 31.62 22.30
N ILE A 11 -5.48 31.72 21.85
CA ILE A 11 -4.71 30.55 21.38
C ILE A 11 -4.49 29.56 22.51
N VAL A 12 -4.08 30.04 23.69
CA VAL A 12 -3.91 29.18 24.89
C VAL A 12 -5.23 28.53 25.31
N GLN A 13 -6.35 29.25 25.21
CA GLN A 13 -7.66 28.70 25.49
C GLN A 13 -8.04 27.61 24.47
N GLN A 14 -7.76 27.83 23.18
CA GLN A 14 -8.06 26.90 22.12
C GLN A 14 -7.23 25.61 22.22
N THR A 15 -5.94 25.71 22.60
CA THR A 15 -5.07 24.54 22.82
C THR A 15 -5.44 23.76 24.08
N THR A 16 -5.87 24.44 25.13
CA THR A 16 -6.36 23.76 26.36
C THR A 16 -7.65 22.98 26.07
N LEU A 17 -8.56 23.57 25.30
CA LEU A 17 -9.80 22.91 24.90
C LEU A 17 -9.54 21.75 23.93
N SER A 18 -8.55 21.82 23.04
CA SER A 18 -8.19 20.68 22.18
C SER A 18 -7.59 19.54 23.01
N ALA A 19 -6.68 19.83 23.94
CA ALA A 19 -6.09 18.84 24.83
C ALA A 19 -7.15 18.09 25.66
N GLN A 20 -8.13 18.81 26.23
CA GLN A 20 -9.23 18.19 26.98
C GLN A 20 -10.13 17.29 26.11
N ARG A 21 -10.32 17.62 24.82
CA ARG A 21 -11.10 16.78 23.89
C ARG A 21 -10.35 15.49 23.56
N GLU A 22 -9.03 15.58 23.37
CA GLU A 22 -8.16 14.44 23.12
C GLU A 22 -8.11 13.50 24.33
N GLU A 23 -7.92 14.04 25.55
CA GLU A 23 -7.94 13.23 26.79
C GLU A 23 -9.27 12.48 26.98
N ARG A 24 -10.40 13.15 26.72
CA ARG A 24 -11.73 12.50 26.79
C ARG A 24 -11.89 11.39 25.76
N MET A 25 -11.32 11.56 24.57
CA MET A 25 -11.37 10.55 23.51
C MET A 25 -10.50 9.34 23.86
N VAL A 26 -9.30 9.57 24.39
CA VAL A 26 -8.39 8.51 24.86
C VAL A 26 -9.04 7.71 26.00
N ALA A 27 -9.64 8.37 26.99
CA ALA A 27 -10.34 7.70 28.08
C ALA A 27 -11.55 6.85 27.61
N MET A 28 -12.24 7.30 26.56
CA MET A 28 -13.34 6.54 25.96
C MET A 28 -12.84 5.30 25.21
N ILE A 29 -11.73 5.43 24.47
CA ILE A 29 -11.07 4.31 23.78
C ILE A 29 -10.54 3.30 24.79
N GLU A 30 -9.89 3.75 25.87
CA GLU A 30 -9.35 2.87 26.92
C GLU A 30 -10.47 2.06 27.61
N ARG A 31 -11.64 2.68 27.83
CA ARG A 31 -12.82 1.99 28.37
C ARG A 31 -13.38 0.93 27.41
N LEU A 32 -13.26 1.12 26.10
CA LEU A 32 -13.67 0.13 25.10
C LEU A 32 -12.67 -1.02 24.96
N LEU A 33 -11.40 -0.77 25.26
CA LEU A 33 -10.31 -1.75 25.16
C LEU A 33 -10.09 -2.57 26.45
N SER A 34 -10.74 -2.20 27.57
CA SER A 34 -10.58 -2.91 28.86
C SER A 34 -11.46 -4.17 28.92
N PRO A 35 -10.89 -5.39 29.05
CA PRO A 35 -11.67 -6.62 29.12
C PRO A 35 -12.05 -6.90 30.58
N GLY A 36 -13.31 -6.67 30.96
CA GLY A 36 -13.77 -6.97 32.32
C GLY A 36 -15.27 -6.82 32.55
N GLY A 37 -16.02 -7.88 32.26
CA GLY A 37 -17.43 -8.00 32.62
C GLY A 37 -17.92 -9.44 32.54
N ALA A 38 -17.61 -10.23 33.57
CA ALA A 38 -18.02 -11.62 33.73
C ALA A 38 -19.55 -11.78 33.81
N GLY A 39 -20.09 -12.69 33.00
CA GLY A 39 -21.46 -13.17 33.07
C GLY A 39 -21.52 -14.68 32.82
N ALA A 40 -21.67 -15.42 33.92
CA ALA A 40 -22.10 -16.81 34.10
C ALA A 40 -21.94 -17.84 32.94
N ALA A 41 -21.14 -18.85 33.24
CA ALA A 41 -20.99 -20.10 32.49
C ALA A 41 -22.30 -20.90 32.40
N SER A 42 -22.58 -21.42 31.20
CA SER A 42 -23.21 -22.72 31.02
C SER A 42 -22.38 -23.50 30.00
N SER A 43 -21.87 -24.64 30.44
CA SER A 43 -20.95 -25.50 29.71
C SER A 43 -21.73 -26.42 28.78
N ASP A 44 -21.54 -26.29 27.47
CA ASP A 44 -21.68 -27.40 26.54
C ASP A 44 -20.39 -27.52 25.71
N HIS A 45 -19.63 -28.56 26.01
CA HIS A 45 -18.37 -28.90 25.34
C HIS A 45 -18.67 -29.66 24.04
N ARG A 46 -18.42 -29.02 22.90
CA ARG A 46 -18.08 -29.72 21.64
C ARG A 46 -16.72 -29.24 21.18
N PRO A 47 -15.73 -30.12 20.95
CA PRO A 47 -14.47 -29.70 20.36
C PRO A 47 -14.70 -29.51 18.86
N ALA A 48 -14.94 -28.27 18.45
CA ALA A 48 -14.79 -27.88 17.06
C ALA A 48 -13.30 -27.65 16.80
N THR A 49 -12.66 -28.56 16.07
CA THR A 49 -11.37 -28.29 15.43
C THR A 49 -11.59 -27.27 14.31
N ASN A 50 -11.74 -26.00 14.69
CA ASN A 50 -11.73 -24.90 13.73
C ASN A 50 -10.26 -24.49 13.51
N ASP A 51 -9.56 -25.22 12.65
CA ASP A 51 -8.36 -24.73 11.96
C ASP A 51 -8.76 -23.68 10.90
N ALA A 52 -9.64 -22.75 11.25
CA ALA A 52 -9.89 -21.59 10.41
C ALA A 52 -8.71 -20.63 10.62
N PRO A 53 -8.00 -20.22 9.56
CA PRO A 53 -6.91 -19.26 9.69
C PRO A 53 -7.43 -18.00 10.41
N ALA A 54 -6.64 -17.49 11.36
CA ALA A 54 -6.99 -16.31 12.12
C ALA A 54 -7.31 -15.15 11.16
N ARG A 55 -8.57 -14.70 11.16
CA ARG A 55 -9.02 -13.56 10.35
C ARG A 55 -8.89 -12.30 11.17
N LEU A 56 -8.15 -11.32 10.67
CA LEU A 56 -8.10 -10.01 11.31
C LEU A 56 -9.40 -9.26 10.96
N PRO A 57 -10.05 -8.61 11.95
CA PRO A 57 -11.19 -7.73 11.67
C PRO A 57 -10.77 -6.63 10.68
N GLY A 58 -11.63 -6.24 9.74
CA GLY A 58 -11.30 -5.23 8.72
C GLY A 58 -10.86 -3.87 9.30
N ALA A 59 -11.29 -3.54 10.53
CA ALA A 59 -10.85 -2.34 11.25
C ALA A 59 -9.38 -2.40 11.73
N ALA A 60 -8.78 -3.59 11.80
CA ALA A 60 -7.40 -3.82 12.21
C ALA A 60 -6.42 -3.89 11.02
N THR A 61 -6.93 -3.92 9.78
CA THR A 61 -6.12 -3.94 8.55
C THR A 61 -6.27 -2.60 7.83
N PRO A 62 -5.26 -1.71 7.89
CA PRO A 62 -5.31 -0.43 7.17
C PRO A 62 -5.55 -0.66 5.68
N ALA A 63 -6.61 -0.05 5.15
CA ALA A 63 -6.95 -0.13 3.73
C ALA A 63 -5.86 0.54 2.89
N PRO A 64 -5.22 -0.18 1.94
CA PRO A 64 -4.15 0.39 1.12
C PRO A 64 -4.77 1.24 0.02
N PHE A 65 -4.85 2.56 0.23
CA PHE A 65 -5.37 3.48 -0.78
C PHE A 65 -4.28 3.87 -1.79
N LEU A 66 -4.63 3.94 -3.08
CA LEU A 66 -3.75 4.35 -4.17
C LEU A 66 -4.31 5.58 -4.89
N THR A 67 -3.47 6.59 -5.07
CA THR A 67 -3.78 7.80 -5.86
C THR A 67 -3.30 7.66 -7.31
N SER A 68 -3.91 8.40 -8.22
CA SER A 68 -3.53 8.48 -9.64
C SER A 68 -2.19 9.15 -9.88
N SER A 69 -1.72 9.94 -8.91
CA SER A 69 -0.38 10.53 -8.89
C SER A 69 0.74 9.54 -8.53
N ALA A 70 0.40 8.30 -8.15
CA ALA A 70 1.36 7.28 -7.77
C ALA A 70 2.30 6.92 -8.93
N SER A 71 3.59 6.85 -8.64
CA SER A 71 4.57 6.36 -9.60
C SER A 71 4.44 4.84 -9.79
N LEU A 72 5.11 4.30 -10.81
CA LEU A 72 5.19 2.85 -11.01
C LEU A 72 5.81 2.12 -9.80
N ARG A 73 6.71 2.78 -9.05
CA ARG A 73 7.27 2.25 -7.79
C ARG A 73 6.21 2.19 -6.70
N ASP A 74 5.47 3.29 -6.52
CA ASP A 74 4.40 3.39 -5.53
C ASP A 74 3.31 2.35 -5.82
N PHE A 75 2.98 2.16 -7.10
CA PHE A 75 2.05 1.11 -7.54
C PHE A 75 2.55 -0.30 -7.18
N ALA A 76 3.83 -0.60 -7.43
CA ALA A 76 4.41 -1.90 -7.10
C ALA A 76 4.38 -2.16 -5.58
N ALA A 77 4.72 -1.15 -4.77
CA ALA A 77 4.62 -1.23 -3.31
C ALA A 77 3.16 -1.37 -2.83
N TRP A 78 2.23 -0.64 -3.44
CA TRP A 78 0.81 -0.73 -3.15
C TRP A 78 0.26 -2.12 -3.49
N LYS A 79 0.64 -2.71 -4.62
CA LYS A 79 0.19 -4.04 -5.05
C LYS A 79 0.49 -5.11 -4.00
N ILE A 80 1.67 -5.07 -3.38
CA ILE A 80 2.03 -5.98 -2.28
C ILE A 80 1.09 -5.79 -1.08
N LYS A 81 0.78 -4.53 -0.72
CA LYS A 81 -0.16 -4.22 0.36
C LYS A 81 -1.59 -4.64 0.03
N PHE A 82 -2.00 -4.47 -1.23
CA PHE A 82 -3.30 -4.88 -1.73
C PHE A 82 -3.45 -6.40 -1.65
N ASP A 83 -2.48 -7.17 -2.12
CA ASP A 83 -2.48 -8.64 -2.01
C ASP A 83 -2.58 -9.10 -0.55
N GLY A 84 -1.81 -8.45 0.34
CA GLY A 84 -1.91 -8.71 1.79
C GLY A 84 -3.27 -8.36 2.38
N TYR A 85 -3.87 -7.24 1.95
CA TYR A 85 -5.20 -6.81 2.37
C TYR A 85 -6.28 -7.79 1.92
N MET A 86 -6.24 -8.24 0.67
CA MET A 86 -7.19 -9.23 0.12
C MET A 86 -7.11 -10.56 0.87
N LEU A 87 -5.88 -11.01 1.19
CA LEU A 87 -5.65 -12.23 1.95
C LEU A 87 -6.19 -12.12 3.39
N LEU A 88 -5.85 -11.04 4.10
CA LEU A 88 -6.23 -10.87 5.52
C LEU A 88 -7.74 -10.66 5.71
N THR A 89 -8.40 -10.00 4.75
CA THR A 89 -9.85 -9.78 4.76
C THR A 89 -10.64 -10.93 4.13
N CYS A 90 -9.95 -11.93 3.55
CA CYS A 90 -10.55 -13.02 2.77
C CYS A 90 -11.37 -12.53 1.56
N ALA A 91 -11.10 -11.32 1.07
CA ALA A 91 -11.81 -10.72 -0.06
C ALA A 91 -11.57 -11.52 -1.37
N ASP A 92 -10.48 -12.28 -1.47
CA ASP A 92 -10.20 -13.16 -2.61
C ASP A 92 -11.25 -14.26 -2.81
N ASN A 93 -12.03 -14.60 -1.77
CA ASN A 93 -13.09 -15.60 -1.85
C ASN A 93 -14.44 -15.04 -2.32
N LEU A 94 -14.55 -13.71 -2.47
CA LEU A 94 -15.79 -13.07 -2.88
C LEU A 94 -16.01 -13.20 -4.39
N PRO A 95 -17.25 -13.07 -4.87
CA PRO A 95 -17.54 -13.03 -6.31
C PRO A 95 -16.77 -11.89 -7.01
N PRO A 96 -16.43 -12.02 -8.31
CA PRO A 96 -15.63 -11.02 -9.04
C PRO A 96 -16.17 -9.59 -8.93
N LYS A 97 -17.50 -9.41 -8.96
CA LYS A 97 -18.14 -8.10 -8.80
C LYS A 97 -17.87 -7.44 -7.46
N GLU A 98 -17.86 -8.22 -6.38
CA GLU A 98 -17.57 -7.72 -5.03
C GLU A 98 -16.08 -7.42 -4.87
N GLN A 99 -15.21 -8.29 -5.39
CA GLN A 99 -13.76 -8.00 -5.43
C GLN A 99 -13.46 -6.71 -6.18
N ARG A 100 -14.14 -6.48 -7.31
CA ARG A 100 -14.02 -5.24 -8.09
C ARG A 100 -14.52 -4.03 -7.31
N ALA A 101 -15.64 -4.15 -6.58
CA ALA A 101 -16.13 -3.06 -5.74
C ALA A 101 -15.14 -2.71 -4.62
N ILE A 102 -14.53 -3.72 -4.00
CA ILE A 102 -13.47 -3.52 -3.00
C ILE A 102 -12.28 -2.81 -3.63
N LEU A 103 -11.78 -3.29 -4.78
CA LEU A 103 -10.69 -2.64 -5.51
C LEU A 103 -11.01 -1.16 -5.77
N LEU A 104 -12.18 -0.84 -6.32
CA LEU A 104 -12.57 0.54 -6.61
C LEU A 104 -12.67 1.41 -5.35
N SER A 105 -13.01 0.84 -4.20
CA SER A 105 -13.02 1.59 -2.93
C SER A 105 -11.63 1.98 -2.41
N LEU A 106 -10.58 1.32 -2.91
CA LEU A 106 -9.18 1.56 -2.54
C LEU A 106 -8.47 2.49 -3.53
N LEU A 107 -9.19 3.02 -4.51
CA LEU A 107 -8.67 3.84 -5.59
C LEU A 107 -9.37 5.19 -5.62
N ASP A 108 -8.71 6.19 -6.17
CA ASP A 108 -9.35 7.47 -6.45
C ASP A 108 -10.22 7.46 -7.72
N GLU A 109 -10.88 8.58 -7.97
CA GLU A 109 -11.80 8.76 -9.09
C GLU A 109 -11.09 8.67 -10.45
N ASP A 110 -9.83 9.12 -10.52
CA ASP A 110 -9.04 9.06 -11.74
C ASP A 110 -8.67 7.62 -12.10
N TRP A 111 -8.25 6.81 -11.13
CA TRP A 111 -8.05 5.38 -11.36
C TRP A 111 -9.35 4.67 -11.75
N THR A 112 -10.46 5.04 -11.12
CA THR A 112 -11.79 4.51 -11.48
C THR A 112 -12.13 4.83 -12.95
N ARG A 113 -11.80 6.05 -13.41
CA ARG A 113 -11.97 6.47 -14.80
C ARG A 113 -11.06 5.69 -15.75
N VAL A 114 -9.78 5.49 -15.41
CA VAL A 114 -8.82 4.69 -16.19
C VAL A 114 -9.33 3.25 -16.35
N ILE A 115 -9.74 2.62 -15.24
CA ILE A 115 -10.26 1.25 -15.25
C ILE A 115 -11.50 1.12 -16.13
N ARG A 116 -12.39 2.13 -16.14
CA ARG A 116 -13.62 2.10 -16.92
C ARG A 116 -13.41 2.34 -18.42
N TYR A 117 -12.49 3.22 -18.81
CA TYR A 117 -12.42 3.71 -20.19
C TYR A 117 -11.11 3.40 -20.92
N ALA A 118 -10.01 3.17 -20.20
CA ALA A 118 -8.69 2.98 -20.80
C ALA A 118 -8.20 1.52 -20.74
N LEU A 119 -8.66 0.75 -19.75
CA LEU A 119 -8.22 -0.65 -19.60
C LEU A 119 -9.14 -1.62 -20.35
N PRO A 120 -8.58 -2.66 -21.01
CA PRO A 120 -9.34 -3.69 -21.70
C PRO A 120 -9.88 -4.75 -20.72
N VAL A 121 -10.64 -4.34 -19.70
CA VAL A 121 -11.17 -5.23 -18.65
C VAL A 121 -12.69 -5.27 -18.69
N ALA A 122 -13.27 -6.48 -18.70
CA ALA A 122 -14.71 -6.66 -18.59
C ALA A 122 -15.20 -6.45 -17.14
N GLU A 123 -16.50 -6.25 -16.94
CA GLU A 123 -17.06 -6.01 -15.59
C GLU A 123 -16.89 -7.22 -14.64
N ASP A 124 -16.90 -8.44 -15.18
CA ASP A 124 -16.79 -9.69 -14.41
C ASP A 124 -15.35 -10.20 -14.25
N THR A 125 -14.35 -9.35 -14.52
CA THR A 125 -12.93 -9.69 -14.32
C THR A 125 -12.56 -9.73 -12.84
N LEU A 126 -11.64 -10.62 -12.49
CA LEU A 126 -11.12 -10.71 -11.12
C LEU A 126 -10.31 -9.46 -10.76
N ALA A 127 -10.34 -9.02 -9.50
CA ALA A 127 -9.61 -7.82 -9.08
C ALA A 127 -8.10 -7.92 -9.40
N LYS A 128 -7.52 -9.11 -9.25
CA LYS A 128 -6.13 -9.38 -9.63
C LYS A 128 -5.83 -9.13 -11.11
N GLU A 129 -6.73 -9.49 -12.00
CA GLU A 129 -6.58 -9.25 -13.45
C GLU A 129 -6.69 -7.76 -13.78
N VAL A 130 -7.58 -7.04 -13.09
CA VAL A 130 -7.68 -5.58 -13.20
C VAL A 130 -6.38 -4.91 -12.74
N VAL A 131 -5.82 -5.33 -11.60
CA VAL A 131 -4.54 -4.82 -11.10
C VAL A 131 -3.39 -5.10 -12.07
N MET A 132 -3.37 -6.27 -12.72
CA MET A 132 -2.39 -6.57 -13.79
C MET A 132 -2.56 -5.64 -15.00
N ALA A 133 -3.79 -5.33 -15.39
CA ALA A 133 -4.05 -4.38 -16.48
C ALA A 133 -3.65 -2.94 -16.10
N MET A 134 -3.85 -2.54 -14.85
CA MET A 134 -3.38 -1.25 -14.32
C MET A 134 -1.84 -1.16 -14.38
N GLU A 135 -1.14 -2.22 -13.96
CA GLU A 135 0.32 -2.29 -14.04
C GLU A 135 0.82 -2.18 -15.48
N ALA A 136 0.20 -2.93 -16.39
CA ALA A 136 0.53 -2.86 -17.82
C ALA A 136 0.30 -1.46 -18.39
N HIS A 137 -0.78 -0.79 -17.99
CA HIS A 137 -1.07 0.59 -18.40
C HIS A 137 0.02 1.56 -17.94
N LEU A 138 0.42 1.51 -16.67
CA LEU A 138 1.54 2.34 -16.17
C LEU A 138 2.85 2.03 -16.91
N ARG A 139 3.09 0.75 -17.25
CA ARG A 139 4.24 0.37 -18.07
C ARG A 139 4.22 0.97 -19.47
N THR A 140 3.06 1.06 -20.12
CA THR A 140 2.97 1.72 -21.43
C THR A 140 3.28 3.21 -21.39
N GLN A 141 3.10 3.85 -20.22
CA GLN A 141 3.36 5.28 -20.02
C GLN A 141 4.83 5.59 -19.70
N ARG A 142 5.62 4.58 -19.29
CA ARG A 142 7.01 4.76 -18.86
C ARG A 142 7.96 4.05 -19.82
N ASN A 143 8.91 4.80 -20.37
CA ASN A 143 9.90 4.26 -21.30
C ASN A 143 10.97 3.48 -20.54
N VAL A 144 11.14 2.19 -20.86
CA VAL A 144 12.17 1.30 -20.31
C VAL A 144 13.59 1.87 -20.44
N LEU A 145 13.87 2.69 -21.47
CA LEU A 145 15.18 3.34 -21.61
C LEU A 145 15.45 4.38 -20.52
N VAL A 146 14.40 5.05 -20.01
CA VAL A 146 14.52 5.97 -18.87
C VAL A 146 14.86 5.18 -17.61
N ASP A 147 14.23 4.01 -17.42
CA ASP A 147 14.54 3.11 -16.29
C ASP A 147 15.99 2.63 -16.33
N ARG A 148 16.46 2.22 -17.51
CA ARG A 148 17.85 1.79 -17.71
C ARG A 148 18.83 2.94 -17.52
N HIS A 149 18.48 4.14 -17.97
CA HIS A 149 19.31 5.32 -17.72
C HIS A 149 19.42 5.62 -16.23
N GLU A 150 18.30 5.59 -15.49
CA GLU A 150 18.26 5.74 -14.03
C GLU A 150 19.13 4.67 -13.36
N PHE A 151 19.05 3.41 -13.80
CA PHE A 151 19.86 2.31 -13.30
C PHE A 151 21.37 2.52 -13.51
N TYR A 152 21.79 2.85 -14.73
CA TYR A 152 23.22 3.02 -15.04
C TYR A 152 23.82 4.30 -14.47
N SER A 153 22.98 5.31 -14.20
CA SER A 153 23.40 6.58 -13.59
C SER A 153 23.45 6.50 -12.06
N ARG A 154 22.90 5.44 -11.46
CA ARG A 154 22.84 5.29 -10.00
C ARG A 154 24.24 5.02 -9.44
N ILE A 155 24.72 5.94 -8.62
CA ILE A 155 25.95 5.83 -7.84
C ILE A 155 25.60 5.92 -6.36
N GLN A 156 26.38 5.25 -5.49
CA GLN A 156 26.18 5.35 -4.04
C GLN A 156 26.45 6.80 -3.60
N GLU A 157 25.49 7.40 -2.90
CA GLU A 157 25.58 8.79 -2.45
C GLU A 157 26.49 8.92 -1.21
N GLU A 158 26.98 10.13 -0.95
CA GLU A 158 27.80 10.39 0.23
C GLU A 158 26.98 10.15 1.52
N GLY A 159 27.47 9.24 2.37
CA GLY A 159 26.78 8.86 3.61
C GLY A 159 25.69 7.80 3.47
N GLU A 160 25.40 7.32 2.25
CA GLU A 160 24.47 6.21 2.02
C GLU A 160 25.12 4.87 2.40
N THR A 161 24.36 3.99 3.08
CA THR A 161 24.86 2.64 3.38
C THR A 161 24.86 1.78 2.12
N PHE A 162 25.75 0.78 2.08
CA PHE A 162 25.77 -0.14 0.93
C PHE A 162 24.44 -0.89 0.78
N ASP A 163 23.78 -1.24 1.87
CA ASP A 163 22.52 -1.98 1.85
C ASP A 163 21.38 -1.13 1.27
N ASP A 164 21.29 0.15 1.66
CA ASP A 164 20.30 1.10 1.10
C ASP A 164 20.54 1.30 -0.40
N PHE A 165 21.80 1.51 -0.80
CA PHE A 165 22.19 1.62 -2.20
C PHE A 165 21.77 0.38 -2.99
N LEU A 166 22.11 -0.81 -2.49
CA LEU A 166 21.79 -2.07 -3.16
C LEU A 166 20.29 -2.32 -3.25
N CYS A 167 19.53 -1.97 -2.21
CA CYS A 167 18.07 -2.07 -2.22
C CYS A 167 17.46 -1.14 -3.28
N SER A 168 17.87 0.13 -3.31
CA SER A 168 17.47 1.10 -4.32
C SER A 168 17.84 0.64 -5.75
N LEU A 169 19.06 0.12 -5.93
CA LEU A 169 19.53 -0.37 -7.22
C LEU A 169 18.71 -1.57 -7.71
N LYS A 170 18.40 -2.54 -6.84
CA LYS A 170 17.51 -3.67 -7.16
C LYS A 170 16.10 -3.22 -7.50
N GLU A 171 15.59 -2.22 -6.79
CA GLU A 171 14.28 -1.64 -7.06
C GLU A 171 14.26 -1.03 -8.48
N ILE A 172 15.24 -0.18 -8.83
CA ILE A 172 15.35 0.38 -10.20
C ILE A 172 15.47 -0.75 -11.25
N ALA A 173 16.30 -1.76 -10.98
CA ALA A 173 16.54 -2.89 -11.90
C ALA A 173 15.26 -3.67 -12.22
N SER A 174 14.34 -3.79 -11.26
CA SER A 174 13.04 -4.46 -11.47
C SER A 174 12.18 -3.76 -12.55
N PHE A 175 12.46 -2.49 -12.84
CA PHE A 175 11.77 -1.73 -13.88
C PHE A 175 12.46 -1.74 -15.25
N CYS A 176 13.70 -2.20 -15.34
CA CYS A 176 14.54 -2.08 -16.53
C CYS A 176 14.29 -3.13 -17.64
N ASP A 177 13.35 -4.07 -17.41
CA ASP A 177 13.05 -5.18 -18.33
C ASP A 177 14.32 -5.90 -18.79
N PHE A 178 15.17 -6.28 -17.83
CA PHE A 178 16.37 -7.05 -18.10
C PHE A 178 16.01 -8.51 -18.33
N CYS A 179 16.72 -9.15 -19.26
CA CYS A 179 16.62 -10.59 -19.47
C CYS A 179 16.97 -11.34 -18.16
N GLN A 180 16.29 -12.46 -17.87
CA GLN A 180 16.54 -13.24 -16.64
C GLN A 180 18.02 -13.64 -16.46
N HIS A 181 18.71 -13.96 -17.56
CA HIS A 181 20.14 -14.32 -17.53
C HIS A 181 21.06 -13.10 -17.30
N CYS A 182 20.55 -11.90 -17.58
CA CYS A 182 21.32 -10.67 -17.59
C CYS A 182 21.21 -9.95 -16.24
N PHE A 183 20.10 -10.11 -15.52
CA PHE A 183 19.77 -9.35 -14.31
C PHE A 183 20.91 -9.30 -13.28
N ASP A 184 21.42 -10.46 -12.85
CA ASP A 184 22.51 -10.53 -11.87
C ASP A 184 23.83 -9.94 -12.40
N THR A 185 24.07 -10.07 -13.71
CA THR A 185 25.25 -9.49 -14.37
C THR A 185 25.15 -7.97 -14.36
N GLN A 186 23.97 -7.41 -14.69
CA GLN A 186 23.73 -5.97 -14.66
C GLN A 186 23.88 -5.39 -13.25
N LEU A 187 23.41 -6.11 -12.21
CA LEU A 187 23.55 -5.67 -10.82
C LEU A 187 25.00 -5.64 -10.35
N ARG A 188 25.82 -6.62 -10.76
CA ARG A 188 27.24 -6.70 -10.38
C ARG A 188 28.10 -5.72 -11.14
N ASP A 189 27.86 -5.59 -12.45
CA ASP A 189 28.60 -4.71 -13.33
C ASP A 189 27.66 -3.91 -14.24
N PRO A 190 27.11 -2.80 -13.74
CA PRO A 190 26.24 -1.92 -14.52
C PRO A 190 26.96 -1.27 -15.71
N ARG A 191 28.30 -1.31 -15.78
CA ARG A 191 29.08 -0.59 -16.80
C ARG A 191 29.74 -1.50 -17.84
N GLY A 192 29.78 -2.82 -17.61
CA GLY A 192 30.60 -3.74 -18.40
C GLY A 192 29.89 -4.61 -19.43
N VAL A 193 28.56 -4.76 -19.41
CA VAL A 193 27.87 -5.71 -20.32
C VAL A 193 26.53 -5.15 -20.79
N TRP A 194 26.42 -4.77 -22.07
CA TRP A 194 25.12 -4.48 -22.67
C TRP A 194 24.36 -5.78 -22.91
N CYS A 195 23.11 -5.88 -22.45
CA CYS A 195 22.24 -7.01 -22.80
C CYS A 195 21.97 -7.01 -24.32
N THR A 196 22.65 -7.90 -25.06
CA THR A 196 22.55 -8.00 -26.53
C THR A 196 21.43 -8.92 -27.02
N ARG A 197 20.69 -9.59 -26.14
CA ARG A 197 19.53 -10.40 -26.51
C ARG A 197 18.24 -9.58 -26.44
N ARG A 198 17.55 -9.47 -27.59
CA ARG A 198 16.10 -9.21 -27.68
C ARG A 198 15.34 -10.50 -27.44
#